data_AF-A0A496P668-F1
#
_entry.id   AF-A0A496P668-F1
#
_cell.length_a   1.000
_cell.length_b   1.000
_cell.length_c   1.000
_cell.angle_alpha   90.00
_cell.angle_beta   90.00
_cell.angle_gamma   90.00
#
_symmetry.space_group_name_H-M   'P 1'
#
loop_
_entity.id
_entity.type
_entity.pdbx_description
1 polymer ?
#
loop_
_entity_poly.entity_id
_entity_poly.type
_entity_poly.pdbx_seq_one_letter_code
_entity_poly.pdbx_strand_id
1 'polypeptide(L)'
;VWYYYLLIVPLSLLPWTPVIVYHLKDINRKDDFDLLGIIWFIVIVLFYSLVATKYLTYTLPAIIPCIIWAAVKICELVTDKETGEFTQSFKKFNYLITLPLGIYYMIFTFATAFDKSLDSKPLIVGSFIIVCMILIGRYYITSFFKLAIYALVPLITLYSAITITVPPILFNQSGLQFRTFIEDTSKPIYVYGSYYTSIVYYMDTTPTQVFVDTTDDSIWTEGKTLMPTITKETFLKDVSNNRGAYVIVPKKYDKDFSNALPYPKAKLVNKTKLASIYKLQ
;
A
#
# COMPACT_ATOMS: atom_id res chain seq x y z
N VAL A 1 18.46 7.84 -5.50
CA VAL A 1 17.95 7.01 -6.63
C VAL A 1 17.04 7.86 -7.52
N TRP A 2 17.53 8.36 -8.66
CA TRP A 2 16.78 9.30 -9.51
C TRP A 2 15.68 8.62 -10.36
N TYR A 3 15.86 7.34 -10.72
CA TYR A 3 14.93 6.57 -11.55
C TYR A 3 13.69 6.05 -10.80
N TYR A 4 13.61 6.26 -9.48
CA TYR A 4 12.53 5.73 -8.63
C TYR A 4 11.14 6.10 -9.18
N TYR A 5 10.91 7.37 -9.47
CA TYR A 5 9.59 7.83 -9.94
C TYR A 5 9.31 7.49 -11.40
N LEU A 6 10.35 7.35 -12.23
CA LEU A 6 10.21 6.92 -13.63
C LEU A 6 9.64 5.50 -13.73
N LEU A 7 9.91 4.64 -12.75
CA LEU A 7 9.37 3.28 -12.69
C LEU A 7 8.02 3.22 -11.97
N ILE A 8 7.90 3.93 -10.84
CA ILE A 8 6.72 3.77 -9.98
C ILE A 8 5.47 4.43 -10.57
N VAL A 9 5.62 5.52 -11.33
CA VAL A 9 4.47 6.24 -11.91
C VAL A 9 3.78 5.40 -12.98
N PRO A 10 4.48 4.83 -13.98
CA PRO A 10 3.87 3.88 -14.91
C PRO A 10 3.29 2.64 -14.24
N LEU A 11 3.89 2.17 -13.13
CA LEU A 11 3.38 1.02 -12.39
C LEU A 11 2.07 1.36 -11.66
N SER A 12 2.01 2.54 -11.05
CA SER A 12 0.84 3.05 -10.31
C SER A 12 -0.35 3.34 -11.23
N LEU A 13 -0.08 3.56 -12.52
CA LEU A 13 -1.09 3.78 -13.55
C LEU A 13 -1.64 2.48 -14.15
N LEU A 14 -1.12 1.30 -13.79
CA LEU A 14 -1.68 0.05 -14.27
C LEU A 14 -3.15 -0.11 -13.84
N PRO A 15 -4.02 -0.62 -14.71
CA PRO A 15 -3.73 -1.19 -16.04
C PRO A 15 -3.71 -0.18 -17.19
N TRP A 16 -3.87 1.12 -16.93
CA TRP A 16 -4.10 2.17 -17.93
C TRP A 16 -2.85 2.62 -18.69
N THR A 17 -1.67 2.29 -18.18
CA THR A 17 -0.38 2.69 -18.75
C THR A 17 -0.27 2.46 -20.27
N PRO A 18 -0.67 1.31 -20.84
CA PRO A 18 -0.60 1.08 -22.29
C PRO A 18 -1.52 2.00 -23.09
N VAL A 19 -2.72 2.32 -22.58
CA VAL A 19 -3.63 3.29 -23.22
C VAL A 19 -3.03 4.68 -23.20
N ILE A 20 -2.44 5.09 -22.08
CA ILE A 20 -1.82 6.42 -21.94
C ILE A 20 -0.66 6.54 -22.92
N VAL A 21 0.22 5.54 -22.97
CA VAL A 21 1.33 5.50 -23.94
C VAL A 21 0.81 5.51 -25.38
N TYR A 22 -0.33 4.86 -25.65
CA TYR A 22 -0.96 4.89 -26.97
C TYR A 22 -1.52 6.28 -27.31
N HIS A 23 -2.14 6.97 -26.35
CA HIS A 23 -2.61 8.35 -26.53
C HIS A 23 -1.45 9.32 -26.80
N LEU A 24 -0.35 9.20 -26.05
CA LEU A 24 0.84 10.06 -26.21
C LEU A 24 1.46 9.98 -27.62
N LYS A 25 1.23 8.91 -28.39
CA LYS A 25 1.67 8.81 -29.78
C LYS A 25 0.88 9.70 -30.73
N ASP A 26 -0.40 9.94 -30.40
CA ASP A 26 -1.34 10.72 -31.21
C ASP A 26 -1.58 12.12 -30.62
N ILE A 27 -0.74 12.54 -29.66
CA ILE A 27 -1.00 13.75 -28.86
C ILE A 27 -1.00 15.02 -29.72
N ASN A 28 -2.01 15.86 -29.53
CA ASN A 28 -2.12 17.09 -30.28
C ASN A 28 -1.40 18.22 -29.53
N ARG A 29 -0.18 18.56 -29.94
CA ARG A 29 0.58 19.65 -29.32
C ARG A 29 -0.06 21.04 -29.46
N LYS A 30 -1.10 21.18 -30.28
CA LYS A 30 -1.89 22.41 -30.42
C LYS A 30 -3.10 22.45 -29.49
N ASP A 31 -3.44 21.33 -28.85
CA ASP A 31 -4.46 21.29 -27.81
C ASP A 31 -3.89 21.83 -26.50
N ASP A 32 -4.58 22.78 -25.90
CA ASP A 32 -4.13 23.49 -24.70
C ASP A 32 -3.99 22.55 -23.50
N PHE A 33 -4.86 21.54 -23.39
CA PHE A 33 -4.82 20.59 -22.29
C PHE A 33 -3.70 19.58 -22.46
N ASP A 34 -3.48 19.07 -23.67
CA ASP A 34 -2.38 18.13 -23.94
C ASP A 34 -1.01 18.75 -23.65
N LEU A 35 -0.80 20.00 -24.07
CA LEU A 35 0.43 20.72 -23.79
C LEU A 35 0.63 20.94 -22.28
N LEU A 36 -0.41 21.44 -21.60
CA LEU A 36 -0.38 21.66 -20.15
C LEU A 36 -0.15 20.35 -19.39
N GLY A 37 -0.84 19.27 -19.78
CA GLY A 37 -0.75 17.96 -19.16
C GLY A 37 0.64 17.34 -19.29
N ILE A 38 1.30 17.50 -20.45
CA ILE A 38 2.69 17.06 -20.65
C ILE A 38 3.63 17.83 -19.71
N ILE A 39 3.51 19.16 -19.69
CA ILE A 39 4.35 20.01 -18.84
C ILE A 39 4.13 19.66 -17.37
N TRP A 40 2.87 19.54 -16.94
CA TRP A 40 2.48 19.13 -15.59
C TRP A 40 3.13 17.80 -15.22
N PHE A 41 2.93 16.75 -16.02
CA PHE A 41 3.47 15.42 -15.75
C PHE A 41 5.00 15.45 -15.63
N ILE A 42 5.68 16.07 -16.60
CA ILE A 42 7.15 16.13 -16.65
C ILE A 42 7.70 16.89 -15.45
N VAL A 43 7.15 18.07 -15.14
CA VAL A 43 7.62 18.91 -14.02
C VAL A 43 7.52 18.14 -12.72
N ILE A 44 6.39 17.51 -12.41
CA ILE A 44 6.21 16.79 -11.15
C ILE A 44 7.14 15.59 -11.06
N VAL A 45 7.22 14.76 -12.11
CA VAL A 45 8.04 13.55 -12.08
C VAL A 45 9.53 13.90 -11.99
N LEU A 46 10.02 14.85 -12.79
CA LEU A 46 11.42 15.24 -12.78
C LEU A 46 11.80 15.95 -11.47
N PHE A 47 10.98 16.88 -11.00
CA PHE A 47 11.22 17.59 -9.75
C PHE A 47 11.40 16.61 -8.59
N TYR A 48 10.43 15.72 -8.37
CA TYR A 48 10.51 14.76 -7.26
C TYR A 48 11.58 13.67 -7.49
N SER A 49 11.93 13.35 -8.74
CA SER A 49 13.08 12.48 -9.03
C SER A 49 14.40 13.04 -8.51
N LEU A 50 14.56 14.38 -8.49
CA LEU A 50 15.76 15.07 -8.03
C LEU A 50 15.78 15.33 -6.51
N VAL A 51 14.62 15.33 -5.83
CA VAL A 51 14.54 15.52 -4.37
C VAL A 51 15.20 14.35 -3.62
N ALA A 52 15.91 14.65 -2.53
CA ALA A 52 16.62 13.64 -1.74
C ALA A 52 15.67 12.64 -1.05
N THR A 53 14.61 13.15 -0.40
CA THR A 53 13.55 12.36 0.24
C THR A 53 12.50 11.94 -0.78
N LYS A 54 12.15 10.65 -0.78
CA LYS A 54 11.20 10.09 -1.74
C LYS A 54 10.09 9.33 -1.03
N TYR A 55 8.86 9.79 -1.24
CA TYR A 55 7.64 9.10 -0.84
C TYR A 55 6.82 8.74 -2.08
N LEU A 56 6.15 7.59 -2.04
CA LEU A 56 5.29 7.13 -3.12
C LEU A 56 4.21 8.17 -3.49
N THR A 57 3.74 8.92 -2.50
CA THR A 57 2.64 9.88 -2.64
C THR A 57 3.02 11.17 -3.37
N TYR A 58 4.30 11.50 -3.49
CA TYR A 58 4.75 12.77 -4.08
C TYR A 58 4.36 12.93 -5.55
N THR A 59 4.32 11.84 -6.30
CA THR A 59 3.94 11.86 -7.72
C THR A 59 2.47 11.61 -7.97
N LEU A 60 1.63 11.50 -6.93
CA LEU A 60 0.18 11.36 -7.11
C LEU A 60 -0.41 12.48 -7.97
N PRO A 61 -0.01 13.76 -7.85
CA PRO A 61 -0.58 14.79 -8.71
C PRO A 61 -0.17 14.65 -10.19
N ALA A 62 0.89 13.89 -10.52
CA ALA A 62 1.25 13.59 -11.91
C ALA A 62 0.26 12.61 -12.56
N ILE A 63 -0.52 11.86 -11.77
CA ILE A 63 -1.51 10.90 -12.27
C ILE A 63 -2.71 11.60 -12.94
N ILE A 64 -3.03 12.84 -12.54
CA ILE A 64 -4.20 13.58 -13.00
C ILE A 64 -4.26 13.72 -14.54
N PRO A 65 -3.26 14.31 -15.21
CA PRO A 65 -3.29 14.41 -16.68
C PRO A 65 -3.32 13.02 -17.34
N CYS A 66 -2.63 12.04 -16.76
CA CYS A 66 -2.61 10.67 -17.28
C CYS A 66 -3.98 9.99 -17.28
N ILE A 67 -4.78 10.14 -16.22
CA ILE A 67 -6.12 9.54 -16.16
C ILE A 67 -7.05 10.22 -17.18
N ILE A 68 -6.92 11.54 -17.39
CA ILE A 68 -7.72 12.26 -18.37
C ILE A 68 -7.38 11.78 -19.78
N TRP A 69 -6.10 11.67 -20.13
CA TRP A 69 -5.67 11.10 -21.41
C TRP A 69 -6.13 9.65 -21.60
N ALA A 70 -6.07 8.84 -20.56
CA ALA A 70 -6.60 7.48 -20.60
C ALA A 70 -8.10 7.49 -20.92
N ALA A 71 -8.88 8.32 -20.24
CA ALA A 71 -10.32 8.44 -20.45
C ALA A 71 -10.66 8.89 -21.88
N VAL A 72 -10.01 9.96 -22.37
CA VAL A 72 -10.19 10.45 -23.74
C VAL A 72 -9.90 9.35 -24.75
N LYS A 73 -8.76 8.66 -24.60
CA LYS A 73 -8.38 7.62 -25.55
C LYS A 73 -9.27 6.38 -25.47
N ILE A 74 -9.76 6.03 -24.28
CA ILE A 74 -10.77 4.98 -24.11
C ILE A 74 -12.02 5.34 -24.90
N CYS A 75 -12.54 6.57 -24.75
CA CYS A 75 -13.69 7.06 -25.50
C CYS A 75 -13.46 6.97 -27.02
N GLU A 76 -12.31 7.44 -27.53
CA GLU A 76 -11.97 7.29 -28.95
C GLU A 76 -11.87 5.84 -29.43
N LEU A 77 -11.45 4.91 -28.56
CA LEU A 77 -11.28 3.50 -28.93
C LEU A 77 -12.60 2.74 -28.94
N VAL A 78 -13.62 3.23 -28.24
CA VAL A 78 -14.95 2.62 -28.22
C VAL A 78 -15.91 3.30 -29.18
N THR A 79 -15.70 4.57 -29.51
CA THR A 79 -16.58 5.36 -30.37
C THR A 79 -15.98 5.56 -31.77
N ASP A 80 -16.80 5.34 -32.80
CA ASP A 80 -16.48 5.62 -34.20
C ASP A 80 -16.40 7.14 -34.43
N LYS A 81 -15.35 7.57 -35.12
CA LYS A 81 -15.05 8.99 -35.33
C LYS A 81 -16.00 9.67 -36.31
N GLU A 82 -16.58 8.94 -37.25
CA GLU A 82 -17.42 9.52 -38.31
C GLU A 82 -18.89 9.56 -37.91
N THR A 83 -19.38 8.51 -37.24
CA THR A 83 -20.79 8.41 -36.86
C THR A 83 -21.06 8.85 -35.42
N GLY A 84 -20.03 8.91 -34.57
CA GLY A 84 -20.19 9.10 -33.13
C GLY A 84 -20.87 7.90 -32.43
N GLU A 85 -21.15 6.83 -33.17
CA GLU A 85 -21.71 5.58 -32.65
C GLU A 85 -20.60 4.66 -32.15
N PHE A 86 -20.93 3.62 -31.39
CA PHE A 86 -19.91 2.71 -30.89
C PHE A 86 -19.34 1.81 -31.99
N THR A 87 -18.01 1.75 -32.07
CA THR A 87 -17.27 0.93 -33.04
C THR A 87 -17.53 -0.56 -32.78
N GLN A 88 -17.74 -1.38 -33.81
CA GLN A 88 -17.90 -2.84 -33.63
C GLN A 88 -16.58 -3.62 -33.46
N SER A 89 -15.45 -3.02 -33.87
CA SER A 89 -14.11 -3.64 -33.81
C SER A 89 -13.31 -3.22 -32.58
N PHE A 90 -13.28 -4.08 -31.57
CA PHE A 90 -12.64 -3.80 -30.27
C PHE A 90 -11.22 -4.38 -30.10
N LYS A 91 -10.55 -4.75 -31.20
CA LYS A 91 -9.20 -5.38 -31.12
C LYS A 91 -8.21 -4.53 -30.33
N LYS A 92 -8.19 -3.22 -30.57
CA LYS A 92 -7.29 -2.28 -29.89
C LYS A 92 -7.64 -2.10 -28.42
N PHE A 93 -8.92 -1.97 -28.09
CA PHE A 93 -9.40 -1.89 -26.71
C PHE A 93 -8.97 -3.12 -25.90
N ASN A 94 -9.18 -4.32 -26.45
CA ASN A 94 -8.80 -5.57 -25.78
C ASN A 94 -7.30 -5.68 -25.55
N TYR A 95 -6.48 -5.28 -26.53
CA TYR A 95 -5.02 -5.32 -26.40
C TYR A 95 -4.48 -4.28 -25.41
N LEU A 96 -5.06 -3.07 -25.38
CA LEU A 96 -4.54 -1.96 -24.56
C LEU A 96 -5.10 -1.93 -23.13
N ILE A 97 -6.22 -2.59 -22.85
CA ILE A 97 -6.92 -2.49 -21.56
C ILE A 97 -7.16 -3.87 -20.96
N THR A 98 -7.95 -4.70 -21.65
CA THR A 98 -8.41 -5.99 -21.12
C THR A 98 -7.23 -6.93 -20.84
N LEU A 99 -6.28 -7.02 -21.77
CA LEU A 99 -5.10 -7.87 -21.62
C LEU A 99 -4.18 -7.39 -20.47
N PRO A 100 -3.74 -6.13 -20.41
CA PRO A 100 -2.98 -5.60 -19.26
C PRO A 100 -3.68 -5.80 -17.92
N LEU A 101 -4.99 -5.56 -17.85
CA LEU A 101 -5.78 -5.78 -16.64
C LEU A 101 -5.78 -7.26 -16.23
N GLY A 102 -5.95 -8.18 -17.20
CA GLY A 102 -5.88 -9.62 -16.94
C GLY A 102 -4.49 -10.06 -16.46
N ILE A 103 -3.42 -9.55 -17.07
CA ILE A 103 -2.03 -9.82 -16.63
C ILE A 103 -1.83 -9.32 -15.19
N TYR A 104 -2.28 -8.10 -14.90
CA TYR A 104 -2.16 -7.52 -13.57
C TYR A 104 -2.92 -8.33 -12.52
N TYR A 105 -4.12 -8.80 -12.86
CA TYR A 105 -4.91 -9.69 -12.00
C TYR A 105 -4.17 -11.01 -11.71
N MET A 106 -3.59 -11.63 -12.74
CA MET A 106 -2.81 -12.87 -12.60
C MET A 106 -1.58 -12.68 -11.71
N ILE A 107 -0.85 -11.57 -11.89
CA ILE A 107 0.33 -11.25 -11.08
C ILE A 107 -0.05 -11.13 -9.59
N PHE A 108 -1.12 -10.39 -9.27
CA PHE A 108 -1.57 -10.24 -7.87
C PHE A 108 -2.08 -11.54 -7.26
N THR A 109 -2.85 -12.32 -8.03
CA THR A 109 -3.34 -13.63 -7.57
C THR A 109 -2.18 -14.60 -7.31
N PHE A 110 -1.18 -14.61 -8.20
CA PHE A 110 0.01 -15.41 -8.01
C PHE A 110 0.82 -14.94 -6.80
N ALA A 111 1.14 -13.65 -6.71
CA ALA A 111 1.91 -13.10 -5.59
C ALA A 111 1.28 -13.43 -4.23
N THR A 112 -0.04 -13.29 -4.12
CA THR A 112 -0.80 -13.57 -2.89
C THR A 112 -0.93 -15.07 -2.59
N ALA A 113 -0.89 -15.93 -3.60
CA ALA A 113 -0.88 -17.38 -3.39
C ALA A 113 0.46 -17.88 -2.80
N PHE A 114 1.58 -17.22 -3.10
CA PHE A 114 2.90 -17.58 -2.56
C PHE A 114 3.20 -16.94 -1.20
N ASP A 115 2.60 -15.78 -0.91
CA ASP A 115 2.76 -15.12 0.38
C ASP A 115 1.72 -15.60 1.40
N LYS A 116 2.15 -16.47 2.33
CA LYS A 116 1.32 -16.97 3.44
C LYS A 116 0.83 -15.89 4.42
N SER A 117 1.28 -14.65 4.28
CA SER A 117 0.77 -13.52 5.08
C SER A 117 -0.47 -12.86 4.49
N LEU A 118 -0.78 -13.14 3.22
CA LEU A 118 -1.90 -12.58 2.48
C LEU A 118 -3.02 -13.62 2.32
N ASP A 119 -4.27 -13.17 2.26
CA ASP A 119 -5.39 -14.03 1.89
C ASP A 119 -5.64 -13.92 0.38
N SER A 120 -5.39 -15.01 -0.35
CA SER A 120 -5.58 -15.08 -1.80
C SER A 120 -7.05 -15.33 -2.20
N LYS A 121 -7.92 -15.74 -1.28
CA LYS A 121 -9.33 -16.06 -1.58
C LYS A 121 -10.10 -14.92 -2.24
N PRO A 122 -9.99 -13.65 -1.80
CA PRO A 122 -10.71 -12.54 -2.44
C PRO A 122 -10.34 -12.38 -3.91
N LEU A 123 -9.07 -12.57 -4.27
CA LEU A 123 -8.60 -12.50 -5.66
C LEU A 123 -9.08 -13.71 -6.47
N ILE A 124 -9.10 -14.92 -5.90
CA ILE A 124 -9.65 -16.10 -6.58
C ILE A 124 -11.15 -15.94 -6.86
N VAL A 125 -11.92 -15.50 -5.86
CA VAL A 125 -13.36 -15.23 -6.00
C VAL A 125 -13.59 -14.11 -7.02
N GLY A 126 -12.78 -13.06 -6.99
CA GLY A 126 -12.88 -11.98 -7.96
C GLY A 126 -12.58 -12.45 -9.40
N SER A 127 -11.59 -13.33 -9.61
CA SER A 127 -11.32 -13.95 -10.91
C SER A 127 -12.54 -14.72 -11.40
N PHE A 128 -13.17 -15.48 -10.52
CA PHE A 128 -14.38 -16.24 -10.84
C PHE A 128 -15.53 -15.31 -11.24
N ILE A 129 -15.77 -14.23 -10.47
CA ILE A 129 -16.79 -13.21 -10.81
C ILE A 129 -16.54 -12.62 -12.20
N ILE A 130 -15.29 -12.28 -12.52
CA ILE A 130 -14.91 -11.73 -13.82
C ILE A 130 -15.23 -12.72 -14.94
N VAL A 131 -14.82 -13.99 -14.79
CA VAL A 131 -15.08 -15.04 -15.79
C VAL A 131 -16.58 -15.26 -15.98
N CYS A 132 -17.34 -15.38 -14.88
CA CYS A 132 -18.80 -15.52 -14.93
C CYS A 132 -19.46 -14.33 -15.63
N MET A 133 -19.03 -13.11 -15.34
CA MET A 133 -19.57 -11.90 -15.98
C MET A 133 -19.29 -11.88 -17.49
N ILE A 134 -18.09 -12.27 -17.91
CA ILE A 134 -17.75 -12.40 -19.34
C ILE A 134 -18.66 -13.43 -20.01
N LEU A 135 -18.85 -14.61 -19.41
CA LEU A 135 -19.69 -15.68 -19.95
C LEU A 135 -21.17 -15.27 -20.03
N ILE A 136 -21.72 -14.72 -18.94
CA ILE A 136 -23.12 -14.31 -18.85
C ILE A 136 -23.40 -13.18 -19.83
N GLY A 137 -22.62 -12.11 -19.79
CA GLY A 137 -22.95 -10.98 -20.64
C GLY A 137 -22.74 -11.30 -22.13
N ARG A 138 -21.86 -12.26 -22.51
CA ARG A 138 -21.72 -12.72 -23.91
C ARG A 138 -23.08 -13.12 -24.48
N TYR A 139 -23.94 -13.71 -23.64
CA TYR A 139 -25.27 -14.18 -23.99
C TYR A 139 -26.39 -13.14 -23.80
N TYR A 140 -26.35 -12.35 -22.73
CA TYR A 140 -27.50 -11.53 -22.29
C TYR A 140 -27.41 -10.03 -22.58
N ILE A 141 -26.21 -9.47 -22.75
CA ILE A 141 -26.07 -8.02 -22.92
C ILE A 141 -25.83 -7.73 -24.41
N THR A 142 -26.74 -7.04 -25.09
CA THR A 142 -26.67 -6.80 -26.55
C THR A 142 -26.20 -5.38 -26.91
N SER A 143 -25.91 -4.53 -25.92
CA SER A 143 -25.69 -3.08 -26.08
C SER A 143 -24.34 -2.61 -25.50
N PHE A 144 -23.94 -1.37 -25.82
CA PHE A 144 -22.72 -0.67 -25.41
C PHE A 144 -22.43 -0.70 -23.89
N PHE A 145 -23.46 -0.68 -23.04
CA PHE A 145 -23.31 -0.85 -21.58
C PHE A 145 -22.56 -2.13 -21.20
N LYS A 146 -22.57 -3.15 -22.07
CA LYS A 146 -21.83 -4.41 -21.92
C LYS A 146 -20.35 -4.19 -21.62
N LEU A 147 -19.67 -3.34 -22.38
CA LEU A 147 -18.22 -3.23 -22.31
C LEU A 147 -17.75 -2.31 -21.19
N ALA A 148 -18.49 -1.22 -20.93
CA ALA A 148 -18.26 -0.37 -19.76
C ALA A 148 -18.43 -1.20 -18.47
N ILE A 149 -19.48 -2.02 -18.38
CA ILE A 149 -19.67 -2.96 -17.27
C ILE A 149 -18.54 -4.00 -17.24
N TYR A 150 -18.09 -4.52 -18.39
CA TYR A 150 -16.97 -5.47 -18.45
C TYR A 150 -15.60 -4.91 -18.16
N ALA A 151 -15.38 -3.60 -18.26
CA ALA A 151 -14.14 -2.96 -17.84
C ALA A 151 -14.21 -2.52 -16.37
N LEU A 152 -15.35 -1.97 -15.95
CA LEU A 152 -15.58 -1.49 -14.60
C LEU A 152 -15.68 -2.62 -13.58
N VAL A 153 -16.38 -3.71 -13.91
CA VAL A 153 -16.57 -4.82 -12.96
C VAL A 153 -15.24 -5.47 -12.60
N PRO A 154 -14.38 -5.89 -13.54
CA PRO A 154 -13.07 -6.43 -13.19
C PRO A 154 -12.19 -5.45 -12.43
N LEU A 155 -12.30 -4.15 -12.71
CA LEU A 155 -11.55 -3.12 -12.01
C LEU A 155 -12.01 -2.96 -10.55
N ILE A 156 -13.31 -2.81 -10.34
CA ILE A 156 -13.93 -2.73 -9.01
C ILE A 156 -13.64 -4.01 -8.23
N THR A 157 -13.84 -5.17 -8.86
CA THR A 157 -13.54 -6.48 -8.27
C THR A 157 -12.07 -6.59 -7.88
N LEU A 158 -11.13 -6.18 -8.75
CA LEU A 158 -9.70 -6.22 -8.46
C LEU A 158 -9.35 -5.32 -7.26
N TYR A 159 -9.72 -4.04 -7.28
CA TYR A 159 -9.35 -3.11 -6.20
C TYR A 159 -10.06 -3.47 -4.89
N SER A 160 -11.28 -4.01 -4.95
CA SER A 160 -12.00 -4.51 -3.77
C SER A 160 -11.31 -5.76 -3.21
N ALA A 161 -10.94 -6.72 -4.07
CA ALA A 161 -10.21 -7.92 -3.67
C ALA A 161 -8.87 -7.58 -3.02
N ILE A 162 -8.09 -6.67 -3.62
CA ILE A 162 -6.83 -6.18 -3.04
C ILE A 162 -7.09 -5.56 -1.64
N THR A 163 -8.12 -4.72 -1.51
CA THR A 163 -8.49 -4.08 -0.23
C THR A 163 -8.86 -5.09 0.85
N ILE A 164 -9.43 -6.25 0.48
CA ILE A 164 -9.79 -7.33 1.41
C ILE A 164 -8.60 -8.26 1.69
N THR A 165 -7.63 -8.36 0.79
CA THR A 165 -6.43 -9.21 0.92
C THR A 165 -5.35 -8.61 1.84
N VAL A 166 -5.21 -7.29 1.86
CA VAL A 166 -4.20 -6.53 2.65
C VAL A 166 -4.44 -6.44 4.19
N PRO A 167 -5.67 -6.48 4.75
CA PRO A 167 -5.95 -6.31 6.18
C PRO A 167 -5.14 -7.18 7.14
N PRO A 168 -4.80 -8.45 6.87
CA PRO A 168 -3.93 -9.23 7.76
C PRO A 168 -2.56 -8.56 7.98
N ILE A 169 -1.99 -7.92 6.97
CA ILE A 169 -0.75 -7.16 7.11
C ILE A 169 -0.99 -5.90 7.94
N LEU A 170 -2.05 -5.15 7.64
CA LEU A 170 -2.38 -3.93 8.38
C LEU A 170 -2.64 -4.21 9.85
N PHE A 171 -3.35 -5.29 10.17
CA PHE A 171 -3.61 -5.72 11.55
C PHE A 171 -2.32 -6.03 12.31
N ASN A 172 -1.38 -6.71 11.67
CA ASN A 172 -0.08 -7.03 12.26
C ASN A 172 0.81 -5.79 12.45
N GLN A 173 0.65 -4.76 11.61
CA GLN A 173 1.40 -3.49 11.69
C GLN A 173 0.70 -2.42 12.54
N SER A 174 -0.59 -2.58 12.85
CA SER A 174 -1.35 -1.56 13.58
C SER A 174 -1.12 -1.59 15.09
N GLY A 175 -0.66 -2.72 15.62
CA GLY A 175 -0.51 -2.94 17.06
C GLY A 175 -1.80 -3.26 17.81
N LEU A 176 -2.96 -3.31 17.12
CA LEU A 176 -4.26 -3.62 17.72
C LEU A 176 -4.27 -4.96 18.49
N GLN A 177 -3.56 -5.96 17.95
CA GLN A 177 -3.45 -7.29 18.55
C GLN A 177 -2.84 -7.31 19.97
N PHE A 178 -2.14 -6.26 20.39
CA PHE A 178 -1.50 -6.22 21.70
C PHE A 178 -2.48 -5.88 22.83
N ARG A 179 -3.62 -5.25 22.51
CA ARG A 179 -4.61 -4.79 23.49
C ARG A 179 -5.12 -5.93 24.38
N THR A 180 -5.33 -7.12 23.82
CA THR A 180 -5.85 -8.28 24.56
C THR A 180 -4.86 -8.87 25.56
N PHE A 181 -3.58 -8.48 25.50
CA PHE A 181 -2.52 -9.03 26.35
C PHE A 181 -2.01 -8.05 27.41
N ILE A 182 -2.46 -6.80 27.33
CA ILE A 182 -2.12 -5.74 28.28
C ILE A 182 -3.38 -5.50 29.12
N GLU A 183 -3.45 -6.21 30.24
CA GLU A 183 -4.60 -6.21 31.15
C GLU A 183 -4.67 -4.94 32.01
N ASP A 184 -3.50 -4.36 32.32
CA ASP A 184 -3.37 -3.18 33.17
C ASP A 184 -2.65 -2.06 32.41
N THR A 185 -3.43 -1.10 31.92
CA THR A 185 -2.94 0.10 31.23
C THR A 185 -2.51 1.21 32.19
N SER A 186 -2.68 1.04 33.51
CA SER A 186 -2.21 2.01 34.51
C SER A 186 -0.69 2.05 34.64
N LYS A 187 -0.01 0.99 34.18
CA LYS A 187 1.45 0.91 34.12
C LYS A 187 1.98 1.38 32.76
N PRO A 188 3.20 1.92 32.71
CA PRO A 188 3.83 2.29 31.44
C PRO A 188 3.89 1.12 30.46
N ILE A 189 3.64 1.43 29.18
CA ILE A 189 3.78 0.48 28.08
C ILE A 189 4.94 0.93 27.21
N TYR A 190 5.86 0.01 26.92
CA TYR A 190 7.04 0.27 26.10
C TYR A 190 6.99 -0.51 24.78
N VAL A 191 7.51 0.08 23.71
CA VAL A 191 7.75 -0.60 22.43
C VAL A 191 9.24 -0.57 22.15
N TYR A 192 9.87 -1.75 22.10
CA TYR A 192 11.32 -1.86 22.01
C TYR A 192 11.80 -1.85 20.56
N GLY A 193 12.51 -0.80 20.15
CA GLY A 193 12.99 -0.62 18.78
C GLY A 193 11.90 -0.04 17.85
N SER A 194 11.33 -0.84 16.97
CA SER A 194 10.38 -0.34 15.94
C SER A 194 9.00 -0.06 16.51
N TYR A 195 8.55 1.19 16.42
CA TYR A 195 7.26 1.64 16.94
C TYR A 195 6.08 1.32 16.01
N TYR A 196 4.97 0.88 16.59
CA TYR A 196 3.70 0.67 15.89
C TYR A 196 2.86 1.94 15.95
N THR A 197 2.90 2.79 14.93
CA THR A 197 2.33 4.16 14.98
C THR A 197 0.84 4.20 15.31
N SER A 198 0.07 3.20 14.87
CA SER A 198 -1.37 3.14 15.13
C SER A 198 -1.75 2.64 16.52
N ILE A 199 -0.79 2.14 17.32
CA ILE A 199 -1.08 1.53 18.62
C ILE A 199 -1.73 2.52 19.61
N VAL A 200 -1.40 3.81 19.47
CA VAL A 200 -1.92 4.90 20.30
C VAL A 200 -3.44 5.02 20.20
N TYR A 201 -4.04 4.61 19.08
CA TYR A 201 -5.49 4.63 18.89
C TYR A 201 -6.20 3.44 19.55
N TYR A 202 -5.47 2.41 19.98
CA TYR A 202 -6.04 1.17 20.52
C TYR A 202 -5.75 0.96 22.00
N MET A 203 -4.97 1.84 22.61
CA MET A 203 -4.55 1.79 24.00
C MET A 203 -5.00 3.05 24.72
N ASP A 204 -5.37 2.92 26.00
CA ASP A 204 -5.75 4.08 26.82
C ASP A 204 -4.55 4.95 27.20
N THR A 205 -3.34 4.40 27.11
CA THR A 205 -2.08 5.09 27.37
C THR A 205 -1.18 5.06 26.14
N THR A 206 -0.48 6.17 25.89
CA THR A 206 0.46 6.28 24.76
C THR A 206 1.73 5.50 25.07
N PRO A 207 2.07 4.44 24.31
CA PRO A 207 3.29 3.69 24.56
C PRO A 207 4.54 4.51 24.27
N THR A 208 5.59 4.28 25.05
CA THR A 208 6.90 4.93 24.88
C THR A 208 7.83 4.04 24.07
N GLN A 209 8.45 4.58 23.03
CA GLN A 209 9.43 3.87 22.23
C GLN A 209 10.77 3.79 22.98
N VAL A 210 11.31 2.58 23.14
CA VAL A 210 12.72 2.40 23.54
C VAL A 210 13.54 2.44 22.27
N PHE A 211 14.29 3.51 22.07
CA PHE A 211 15.15 3.68 20.91
C PHE A 211 16.36 2.75 21.09
N VAL A 212 16.49 1.80 20.17
CA VAL A 212 17.63 0.87 20.10
C VAL A 212 18.51 1.43 18.99
N ASP A 213 19.74 1.79 19.35
CA ASP A 213 20.66 2.56 18.51
C ASP A 213 20.58 2.18 17.03
N THR A 214 20.38 3.22 16.22
CA THR A 214 20.55 3.15 14.78
C THR A 214 21.82 3.92 14.44
N THR A 215 22.51 3.52 13.38
CA THR A 215 23.72 4.19 12.87
C THR A 215 23.46 5.58 12.29
N ASP A 216 22.26 6.12 12.49
CA ASP A 216 21.80 7.35 11.89
C ASP A 216 22.19 8.53 12.76
N ASP A 217 22.78 9.54 12.12
CA ASP A 217 23.24 10.77 12.76
C ASP A 217 22.06 11.49 13.46
N SER A 218 22.32 11.93 14.71
CA SER A 218 21.34 12.54 15.60
C SER A 218 20.67 13.77 14.98
N ILE A 219 21.40 14.56 14.18
CA ILE A 219 20.86 15.76 13.51
C ILE A 219 19.68 15.42 12.60
N TRP A 220 19.68 14.20 12.05
CA TRP A 220 18.62 13.73 11.16
C TRP A 220 17.57 12.88 11.85
N THR A 221 17.75 12.48 13.11
CA THR A 221 16.78 11.68 13.86
C THR A 221 16.02 12.50 14.89
N GLU A 222 16.63 13.57 15.40
CA GLU A 222 16.02 14.51 16.33
C GLU A 222 14.80 15.20 15.70
N GLY A 223 13.64 15.12 16.37
CA GLY A 223 12.38 15.71 15.89
C GLY A 223 11.63 14.92 14.81
N LYS A 224 12.18 13.83 14.24
CA LYS A 224 11.42 12.95 13.33
C LYS A 224 10.38 12.10 14.06
N THR A 225 10.66 11.73 15.31
CA THR A 225 9.77 10.91 16.13
C THR A 225 8.88 11.81 16.98
N LEU A 226 7.60 11.91 16.61
CA LEU A 226 6.58 12.61 17.39
C LEU A 226 6.11 11.81 18.62
N MET A 227 6.45 10.52 18.69
CA MET A 227 6.10 9.64 19.80
C MET A 227 7.05 9.80 20.99
N PRO A 228 6.59 9.55 22.23
CA PRO A 228 7.46 9.53 23.40
C PRO A 228 8.58 8.51 23.20
N THR A 229 9.82 8.93 23.40
CA THR A 229 11.01 8.10 23.20
C THR A 229 11.90 8.13 24.44
N ILE A 230 12.55 7.01 24.73
CA ILE A 230 13.61 6.88 25.73
C ILE A 230 14.76 6.08 25.14
N THR A 231 15.98 6.34 25.58
CA THR A 231 17.13 5.55 25.16
C THR A 231 17.14 4.18 25.84
N LYS A 232 17.81 3.20 25.22
CA LYS A 232 17.99 1.87 25.78
C LYS A 232 18.67 1.92 27.16
N GLU A 233 19.66 2.77 27.34
CA GLU A 233 20.40 2.89 28.61
C GLU A 233 19.49 3.39 29.73
N THR A 234 18.68 4.42 29.46
CA THR A 234 17.74 4.98 30.44
C THR A 234 16.67 3.97 30.80
N PHE A 235 16.10 3.30 29.78
CA PHE A 235 15.13 2.23 29.99
C PHE A 235 15.68 1.11 30.90
N LEU A 236 16.93 0.69 30.68
CA LEU A 236 17.58 -0.37 31.46
C LEU A 236 17.97 0.07 32.88
N LYS A 237 18.24 1.36 33.11
CA LYS A 237 18.51 1.91 34.46
C LYS A 237 17.24 1.97 35.31
N ASP A 238 16.10 2.26 34.69
CA ASP A 238 14.82 2.49 35.39
C ASP A 238 13.95 1.23 35.55
N VAL A 239 14.51 0.04 35.31
CA VAL A 239 13.77 -1.24 35.35
C VAL A 239 13.07 -1.47 36.69
N SER A 240 13.68 -1.06 37.81
CA SER A 240 13.08 -1.19 39.15
C SER A 240 11.82 -0.33 39.34
N ASN A 241 11.79 0.85 38.72
CA ASN A 241 10.63 1.75 38.74
C ASN A 241 9.56 1.30 37.73
N ASN A 242 9.98 0.58 36.69
CA ASN A 242 9.12 0.03 35.65
C ASN A 242 8.56 -1.37 35.98
N ARG A 243 8.57 -1.79 37.25
CA ARG A 243 7.98 -3.07 37.66
C ARG A 243 6.50 -3.15 37.28
N GLY A 244 6.12 -4.26 36.64
CA GLY A 244 4.78 -4.49 36.14
C GLY A 244 4.48 -3.85 34.78
N ALA A 245 5.40 -3.06 34.21
CA ALA A 245 5.27 -2.50 32.88
C ALA A 245 5.28 -3.59 31.80
N TYR A 246 4.57 -3.33 30.71
CA TYR A 246 4.55 -4.20 29.53
C TYR A 246 5.53 -3.69 28.48
N VAL A 247 6.24 -4.61 27.83
CA VAL A 247 7.18 -4.32 26.74
C VAL A 247 6.81 -5.14 25.52
N ILE A 248 6.47 -4.45 24.44
CA ILE A 248 6.21 -5.04 23.12
C ILE A 248 7.54 -5.04 22.35
N VAL A 249 8.00 -6.24 21.98
CA VAL A 249 9.31 -6.44 21.36
C VAL A 249 9.10 -7.08 19.98
N PRO A 250 9.29 -6.34 18.86
CA PRO A 250 9.30 -6.92 17.53
C PRO A 250 10.34 -8.04 17.42
N LYS A 251 10.03 -9.10 16.68
CA LYS A 251 10.89 -10.30 16.55
C LYS A 251 12.33 -10.00 16.17
N LYS A 252 12.58 -8.94 15.37
CA LYS A 252 13.92 -8.48 15.00
C LYS A 252 14.78 -8.14 16.22
N TYR A 253 14.18 -7.65 17.30
CA TYR A 253 14.87 -7.22 18.52
C TYR A 253 14.73 -8.19 19.69
N ASP A 254 14.03 -9.32 19.51
CA ASP A 254 13.72 -10.29 20.58
C ASP A 254 14.97 -10.83 21.29
N LYS A 255 16.01 -11.15 20.52
CA LYS A 255 17.32 -11.60 21.05
C LYS A 255 18.05 -10.48 21.80
N ASP A 256 18.10 -9.28 21.23
CA ASP A 256 18.76 -8.13 21.86
C ASP A 256 18.10 -7.79 23.20
N PHE A 257 16.76 -7.75 23.23
CA PHE A 257 15.99 -7.51 24.44
C PHE A 257 16.19 -8.62 25.48
N SER A 258 16.08 -9.89 25.09
CA SER A 258 16.22 -11.02 26.02
C SER A 258 17.62 -11.14 26.62
N ASN A 259 18.65 -10.70 25.90
CA ASN A 259 20.02 -10.62 26.41
C ASN A 259 20.20 -9.45 27.39
N ALA A 260 19.57 -8.29 27.12
CA ALA A 260 19.64 -7.12 27.99
C ALA A 260 18.83 -7.30 29.28
N LEU A 261 17.67 -7.95 29.18
CA LEU A 261 16.73 -8.21 30.27
C LEU A 261 16.34 -9.69 30.31
N PRO A 262 17.24 -10.57 30.81
CA PRO A 262 16.92 -11.99 30.92
C PRO A 262 15.89 -12.25 32.03
N TYR A 263 15.24 -13.41 31.94
CA TYR A 263 14.44 -13.93 33.05
C TYR A 263 15.29 -14.01 34.33
N PRO A 264 14.76 -13.64 35.52
CA PRO A 264 13.35 -13.31 35.81
C PRO A 264 12.94 -11.85 35.59
N LYS A 265 13.88 -10.95 35.23
CA LYS A 265 13.62 -9.49 35.14
C LYS A 265 12.54 -9.13 34.11
N ALA A 266 12.44 -9.90 33.03
CA ALA A 266 11.35 -9.80 32.07
C ALA A 266 10.73 -11.19 31.86
N LYS A 267 9.43 -11.32 32.18
CA LYS A 267 8.67 -12.54 31.96
C LYS A 267 7.91 -12.44 30.65
N LEU A 268 8.07 -13.43 29.78
CA LEU A 268 7.27 -13.54 28.57
C LEU A 268 5.80 -13.78 28.94
N VAL A 269 4.91 -12.91 28.47
CA VAL A 269 3.46 -13.02 28.65
C VAL A 269 2.84 -13.72 27.47
N ASN A 270 3.16 -13.27 26.25
CA ASN A 270 2.62 -13.87 25.03
C ASN A 270 3.48 -13.58 23.80
N LYS A 271 3.18 -14.24 22.68
CA LYS A 271 3.82 -14.07 21.38
C LYS A 271 2.78 -13.94 20.28
N THR A 272 3.04 -13.01 19.36
CA THR A 272 2.30 -12.83 18.10
C THR A 272 3.17 -13.25 16.91
N LYS A 273 2.63 -13.14 15.69
CA LYS A 273 3.39 -13.44 14.47
C LYS A 273 4.62 -12.53 14.32
N LEU A 274 4.55 -11.27 14.77
CA LEU A 274 5.60 -10.26 14.56
C LEU A 274 6.31 -9.77 15.82
N ALA A 275 5.77 -10.01 17.02
CA ALA A 275 6.35 -9.50 18.26
C ALA A 275 6.08 -10.42 19.46
N SER A 276 6.97 -10.35 20.45
CA SER A 276 6.82 -10.92 21.78
C SER A 276 6.38 -9.84 22.78
N ILE A 277 5.59 -10.22 23.78
CA ILE A 277 5.13 -9.31 24.82
C ILE A 277 5.71 -9.79 26.15
N TYR A 278 6.41 -8.90 26.84
CA TYR A 278 7.04 -9.16 28.13
C TYR A 278 6.42 -8.29 29.22
N LYS A 279 6.46 -8.77 30.46
CA LYS A 279 6.12 -8.02 31.67
C LYS A 279 7.35 -7.94 32.56
N LEU A 280 7.71 -6.72 32.99
CA LEU A 280 8.87 -6.50 33.86
C LEU A 280 8.56 -6.89 35.31
N GLN A 281 9.52 -7.51 36.00
CA GLN A 281 9.41 -8.01 37.39
C GLN A 281 10.30 -7.26 38.38
#